data_AF-A0A6L6ZZQ5-F1
#
_entry.id   AF-A0A6L6ZZQ5-F1
#
_cell.length_a   1.000
_cell.length_b   1.000
_cell.length_c   1.000
_cell.angle_alpha   90.00
_cell.angle_beta   90.00
_cell.angle_gamma   90.00
#
_symmetry.space_group_name_H-M   'P 1'
#
loop_
_entity.id
_entity.type
_entity.pdbx_description
1 polymer ?
#
loop_
_entity_poly.entity_id
_entity_poly.type
_entity_poly.pdbx_seq_one_letter_code
_entity_poly.pdbx_strand_id
1 'polypeptide(L)' 'LPGDMLENVASACHWMKQAGERAVARSEGPGSFVPHFLDALWQLTQEVQA' A
#
# COMPACT_ATOMS: atom_id res chain seq x y z
N LEU A 1 16.23 3.67 -7.46
CA LEU A 1 15.01 4.48 -7.60
C LEU A 1 15.44 5.87 -8.06
N PRO A 2 14.76 6.47 -9.04
CA PRO A 2 14.91 7.90 -9.29
C PRO A 2 14.38 8.67 -8.06
N GLY A 3 15.11 9.69 -7.60
CA GLY A 3 14.81 10.42 -6.35
C GLY A 3 15.86 10.17 -5.25
N ASP A 4 15.94 11.06 -4.27
CA ASP A 4 16.87 10.94 -3.16
C ASP A 4 16.43 9.88 -2.12
N MET A 5 17.30 9.56 -1.16
CA MET A 5 16.99 8.55 -0.15
C MET A 5 15.72 8.89 0.65
N LEU A 6 15.54 10.16 1.01
CA LEU A 6 14.42 10.61 1.83
C LEU A 6 13.11 10.51 1.04
N GLU A 7 13.11 10.93 -0.21
CA GLU A 7 11.97 10.83 -1.12
C GLU A 7 11.55 9.36 -1.32
N ASN A 8 12.53 8.47 -1.47
CA ASN A 8 12.27 7.04 -1.63
C ASN A 8 11.63 6.42 -0.37
N VAL A 9 12.13 6.77 0.82
CA VAL A 9 11.57 6.30 2.09
C VAL A 9 10.18 6.87 2.31
N ALA A 10 10.00 8.18 2.10
CA ALA A 10 8.70 8.84 2.25
C ALA A 10 7.65 8.22 1.32
N SER A 11 8.03 7.93 0.07
CA SER A 11 7.18 7.26 -0.90
C SER A 11 6.78 5.86 -0.44
N ALA A 12 7.73 5.05 0.04
CA ALA A 12 7.42 3.72 0.57
C ALA A 12 6.46 3.79 1.78
N CYS A 13 6.69 4.70 2.72
CA CYS A 13 5.79 4.92 3.86
C CYS A 13 4.38 5.32 3.41
N HIS A 14 4.29 6.20 2.42
CA HIS A 14 3.01 6.64 1.86
C HIS A 14 2.22 5.47 1.25
N TRP A 15 2.88 4.60 0.49
CA TRP A 15 2.27 3.41 -0.09
C TRP A 15 1.74 2.45 0.96
N MET A 16 2.55 2.17 1.99
CA MET A 16 2.14 1.29 3.08
C MET A 16 0.93 1.86 3.83
N LYS A 17 0.91 3.19 4.07
CA LYS A 17 -0.24 3.86 4.69
C LYS A 17 -1.50 3.71 3.84
N GLN A 18 -1.44 4.06 2.55
CA GLN A 18 -2.60 3.98 1.66
C GLN A 18 -3.14 2.55 1.54
N ALA A 19 -2.26 1.57 1.34
CA ALA A 19 -2.66 0.17 1.26
C ALA A 19 -3.29 -0.31 2.56
N GLY A 20 -2.74 0.11 3.70
CA GLY A 20 -3.27 -0.19 5.04
C GLY A 20 -4.68 0.37 5.25
N GLU A 21 -4.91 1.63 4.87
CA GLU A 21 -6.24 2.25 4.95
C GLU A 21 -7.27 1.52 4.10
N ARG A 22 -6.91 1.16 2.85
CA ARG A 22 -7.77 0.36 1.95
C ARG A 22 -8.04 -1.04 2.53
N ALA A 23 -7.04 -1.67 3.14
CA ALA A 23 -7.16 -3.00 3.72
C ALA A 23 -8.06 -3.00 4.96
N VAL A 24 -7.86 -2.06 5.89
CA VAL A 24 -8.71 -1.91 7.09
C VAL A 24 -10.17 -1.71 6.70
N ALA A 25 -10.45 -0.86 5.70
CA ALA A 25 -11.82 -0.60 5.24
C ALA A 25 -12.53 -1.86 4.71
N ARG A 26 -11.78 -2.88 4.27
CA ARG A 26 -12.32 -4.16 3.74
C ARG A 26 -12.20 -5.32 4.74
N SER A 27 -11.50 -5.14 5.84
CA SER A 27 -11.21 -6.22 6.78
C SER A 27 -12.38 -6.49 7.70
N GLU A 28 -12.78 -7.75 7.77
CA GLU A 28 -13.79 -8.27 8.72
C GLU A 28 -13.17 -8.71 10.06
N GLY A 29 -11.85 -8.66 10.17
CA GLY A 29 -11.09 -8.96 11.37
C GLY A 29 -9.59 -9.03 11.10
N PRO A 30 -8.74 -9.25 12.11
CA PRO A 30 -7.29 -9.29 11.94
C PRO A 30 -6.82 -10.36 10.94
N GLY A 31 -7.55 -11.47 10.83
CA GLY A 31 -7.23 -12.56 9.90
C GLY A 31 -7.42 -12.20 8.42
N SER A 32 -8.34 -11.29 8.09
CA SER A 32 -8.57 -10.84 6.71
C SER A 32 -7.76 -9.61 6.30
N PHE A 33 -7.08 -8.94 7.25
CA PHE A 33 -6.27 -7.76 6.96
C PHE A 33 -5.12 -8.04 5.99
N VAL A 34 -4.30 -9.06 6.27
CA VAL A 34 -3.10 -9.36 5.48
C VAL A 34 -3.42 -9.63 4.00
N PRO A 35 -4.38 -10.50 3.63
CA PRO A 35 -4.73 -10.67 2.22
C PRO A 35 -5.23 -9.38 1.57
N HIS A 36 -6.11 -8.61 2.24
CA HIS A 36 -6.59 -7.33 1.70
C HIS A 36 -5.50 -6.26 1.56
N PHE A 37 -4.49 -6.28 2.43
CA PHE A 37 -3.34 -5.39 2.36
C PHE A 37 -2.44 -5.69 1.17
N LEU A 38 -2.14 -6.96 0.92
CA LEU A 38 -1.36 -7.38 -0.25
C LEU A 38 -2.11 -7.05 -1.55
N ASP A 39 -3.43 -7.30 -1.59
CA ASP A 39 -4.27 -6.93 -2.74
C ASP A 39 -4.25 -5.42 -3.00
N ALA A 40 -4.33 -4.60 -1.94
CA ALA A 40 -4.30 -3.15 -2.05
C ALA A 40 -2.94 -2.63 -2.56
N LEU A 41 -1.82 -3.20 -2.11
CA LEU A 41 -0.48 -2.87 -2.63
C LEU A 41 -0.37 -3.22 -4.12
N TRP A 42 -0.89 -4.38 -4.52
CA TRP A 42 -0.90 -4.78 -5.93
C TRP A 42 -1.72 -3.81 -6.79
N GLN A 43 -2.92 -3.42 -6.33
CA GLN A 43 -3.80 -2.47 -7.03
C GLN A 43 -3.15 -1.08 -7.17
N LEU A 44 -2.55 -0.55 -6.10
CA LEU A 44 -1.79 0.72 -6.15
C LEU A 44 -0.65 0.67 -7.18
N THR A 45 -0.01 -0.50 -7.33
CA THR A 45 1.04 -0.71 -8.34
C THR A 45 0.49 -0.59 -9.75
N GLN A 46 -0.66 -1.19 -10.02
CA GLN A 46 -1.32 -1.10 -11.31
C GLN A 46 -1.81 0.32 -11.63
N GLU A 47 -2.33 1.05 -10.64
CA GLU A 47 -2.79 2.43 -10.80
C GLU A 47 -1.68 3.39 -11.25
N VAL A 48 -0.45 3.21 -10.76
CA VAL A 48 0.71 4.05 -11.11
C VAL A 48 1.33 3.66 -12.46
N GLN A 49 1.05 2.46 -12.95
CA GLN A 49 1.55 1.95 -14.23
C GLN A 49 0.63 2.26 -15.42
N ALA A 50 -0.62 2.64 -15.17
CA ALA A 50 -1.63 3.02 -16.16
C ALA A 50 -1.51 4.49 -16.57
#